data_AF-A0A8T4LIX1-F1
#
_entry.id   AF-A0A8T4LIX1-F1
#
_cell.length_a   1.000
_cell.length_b   1.000
_cell.length_c   1.000
_cell.angle_alpha   90.00
_cell.angle_beta   90.00
_cell.angle_gamma   90.00
#
_symmetry.space_group_name_H-M   'P 1'
#
loop_
_entity.id
_entity.type
_entity.pdbx_description
1 polymer ?
#
loop_
_entity_poly.entity_id
_entity_poly.type
_entity_poly.pdbx_seq_one_letter_code
_entity_poly.pdbx_strand_id
1 'polypeptide(L)'
;MISKKVVYGGIFAASVFAGAVGEIILPGYGKDIAYSIQSYTGCRFVGFDLNPLECATVGFVSSSAGEFSQYLGLFPGNFDHKDFFAYAAGSIISFGIEKFLRHQKSLENLALEN
;
A
#
# COMPACT_ATOMS: atom_id res chain seq x y z
N MET A 1 -13.48 0.12 20.75
CA MET A 1 -12.16 0.17 20.08
C MET A 1 -12.27 -0.55 18.75
N ILE A 2 -12.03 0.12 17.62
CA ILE A 2 -12.12 -0.49 16.27
C ILE A 2 -10.93 -1.43 16.08
N SER A 3 -11.16 -2.63 15.55
CA SER A 3 -10.10 -3.60 15.30
C SER A 3 -9.16 -3.12 14.18
N LYS A 4 -7.84 -3.35 14.32
CA LYS A 4 -6.85 -3.07 13.28
C LYS A 4 -7.22 -3.73 11.94
N LYS A 5 -7.81 -4.92 11.97
CA LYS A 5 -8.26 -5.61 10.75
C LYS A 5 -9.37 -4.85 10.03
N VAL A 6 -10.28 -4.20 10.77
CA VAL A 6 -11.33 -3.36 10.19
C VAL A 6 -10.72 -2.12 9.53
N VAL A 7 -9.73 -1.49 10.18
CA VAL A 7 -9.02 -0.33 9.63
C VAL A 7 -8.27 -0.69 8.35
N TYR A 8 -7.42 -1.73 8.37
CA TYR A 8 -6.67 -2.14 7.17
C TYR A 8 -7.58 -2.67 6.06
N GLY A 9 -8.65 -3.39 6.39
CA GLY A 9 -9.65 -3.82 5.42
C GLY A 9 -10.37 -2.64 4.74
N GLY A 10 -10.67 -1.58 5.50
CA GLY A 10 -11.20 -0.33 4.96
C GLY A 10 -10.22 0.38 4.03
N ILE A 11 -8.94 0.48 4.41
CA ILE A 11 -7.90 1.09 3.56
C ILE A 11 -7.67 0.24 2.30
N PHE A 12 -7.74 -1.08 2.42
CA PHE A 12 -7.66 -1.99 1.27
C PHE A 12 -8.80 -1.72 0.28
N ALA A 13 -10.06 -1.71 0.74
CA ALA A 13 -11.20 -1.40 -0.12
C ALA A 13 -11.12 0.01 -0.73
N ALA A 14 -10.73 1.00 0.07
CA ALA A 14 -10.56 2.38 -0.40
C ALA A 14 -9.47 2.50 -1.47
N SER A 15 -8.35 1.79 -1.32
CA SER A 15 -7.25 1.82 -2.30
C SER A 15 -7.60 1.12 -3.61
N VAL A 16 -8.47 0.11 -3.62
CA VAL A 16 -9.02 -0.46 -4.88
C VAL A 16 -9.83 0.59 -5.64
N PHE A 17 -10.75 1.28 -4.97
CA PHE A 17 -11.54 2.36 -5.58
C PHE A 17 -10.67 3.56 -5.98
N ALA A 18 -9.72 3.95 -5.12
CA ALA A 18 -8.80 5.05 -5.37
C ALA A 18 -7.83 4.74 -6.50
N GLY A 19 -7.53 3.48 -6.82
CA GLY A 19 -6.76 3.13 -8.02
C GLY A 19 -7.51 3.49 -9.30
N ALA A 20 -8.79 3.15 -9.40
CA ALA A 20 -9.62 3.47 -10.57
C ALA A 20 -9.83 4.98 -10.74
N VAL A 21 -10.08 5.70 -9.65
CA VAL A 21 -10.24 7.16 -9.68
C VAL A 21 -8.89 7.88 -9.83
N GLY A 22 -7.86 7.37 -9.17
CA GLY A 22 -6.51 7.89 -9.21
C GLY A 22 -5.94 7.83 -10.61
N GLU A 23 -6.25 6.81 -11.39
CA GLU A 23 -5.85 6.70 -12.79
C GLU A 23 -6.46 7.81 -13.68
N ILE A 24 -7.65 8.30 -13.33
CA ILE A 24 -8.27 9.44 -14.04
C ILE A 24 -7.54 10.75 -13.72
N ILE A 25 -7.03 10.90 -12.49
CA ILE A 25 -6.39 12.13 -11.99
C ILE A 25 -4.88 12.16 -12.30
N LEU A 26 -4.23 11.00 -12.21
CA LEU A 26 -2.81 10.77 -12.46
C LEU A 26 -2.66 9.61 -13.46
N PRO A 27 -2.90 9.85 -14.77
CA PRO A 27 -2.83 8.80 -15.78
C PRO A 27 -1.44 8.17 -15.85
N GLY A 28 -1.39 6.84 -15.81
CA GLY A 28 -0.17 6.03 -15.80
C GLY A 28 0.54 5.95 -14.46
N TYR A 29 -0.08 6.39 -13.36
CA TYR A 29 0.55 6.32 -12.03
C TYR A 29 -0.44 6.03 -10.91
N GLY A 30 -1.69 6.51 -11.02
CA GLY A 30 -2.66 6.45 -9.94
C GLY A 30 -3.02 5.01 -9.55
N LYS A 31 -3.17 4.14 -10.55
CA LYS A 31 -3.41 2.71 -10.33
C LYS A 31 -2.21 2.03 -9.64
N ASP A 32 -1.00 2.37 -10.03
CA ASP A 32 0.23 1.71 -9.58
C ASP A 32 0.64 2.11 -8.17
N ILE A 33 0.42 3.38 -7.82
CA ILE A 33 0.50 3.85 -6.42
C ILE A 33 -0.49 3.07 -5.55
N ALA A 34 -1.73 2.90 -6.03
CA ALA A 34 -2.77 2.20 -5.29
C ALA A 34 -2.46 0.70 -5.12
N TYR A 35 -1.84 0.04 -6.11
CA TYR A 35 -1.45 -1.37 -5.99
C TYR A 35 -0.46 -1.61 -4.86
N SER A 36 0.58 -0.79 -4.73
CA SER A 36 1.51 -0.92 -3.60
C SER A 36 0.83 -0.71 -2.25
N ILE A 37 -0.15 0.18 -2.17
CA ILE A 37 -0.97 0.38 -0.96
C ILE A 37 -1.84 -0.84 -0.66
N GLN A 38 -2.44 -1.45 -1.69
CA GLN A 38 -3.22 -2.68 -1.55
C GLN A 38 -2.34 -3.84 -1.06
N SER A 39 -1.15 -4.02 -1.63
CA SER A 39 -0.22 -5.07 -1.23
C SER A 39 0.24 -4.90 0.22
N TYR A 40 0.54 -3.66 0.64
CA TYR A 40 0.86 -3.36 2.04
C TYR A 40 -0.30 -3.68 2.99
N THR A 41 -1.50 -3.17 2.68
CA THR A 41 -2.66 -3.34 3.56
C THR A 41 -3.13 -4.79 3.60
N GLY A 42 -2.99 -5.54 2.49
CA GLY A 42 -3.15 -6.98 2.44
C GLY A 42 -2.18 -7.70 3.37
N CYS A 43 -0.89 -7.33 3.35
CA CYS A 43 0.12 -7.87 4.28
C CYS A 43 -0.29 -7.69 5.75
N ARG A 44 -0.80 -6.50 6.09
CA ARG A 44 -1.29 -6.18 7.45
C ARG A 44 -2.63 -6.83 7.79
N PHE A 45 -3.53 -7.00 6.82
CA PHE A 45 -4.85 -7.58 7.01
C PHE A 45 -4.80 -9.08 7.24
N VAL A 46 -4.01 -9.80 6.43
CA VAL A 46 -3.77 -11.25 6.56
C VAL A 46 -3.06 -11.55 7.88
N GLY A 47 -2.28 -10.60 8.39
CA GLY A 47 -1.63 -10.70 9.70
C GLY A 47 -0.30 -11.44 9.63
N PHE A 48 0.46 -11.25 8.56
CA PHE A 48 1.84 -11.72 8.51
C PHE A 48 2.65 -11.12 9.67
N ASP A 49 3.56 -11.91 10.23
CA ASP A 49 4.50 -11.47 11.26
C ASP A 49 5.67 -10.70 10.63
N LEU A 50 5.32 -9.62 9.94
CA LEU A 50 6.25 -8.70 9.31
C LEU A 50 6.09 -7.33 9.95
N ASN A 51 7.22 -6.67 10.18
CA ASN A 51 7.22 -5.30 10.63
C ASN A 51 6.70 -4.37 9.49
N PRO A 52 6.30 -3.13 9.80
CA PRO A 52 5.73 -2.26 8.77
C PRO A 52 6.66 -1.92 7.62
N LEU A 53 7.98 -1.86 7.87
CA LEU A 53 8.94 -1.60 6.83
C LEU A 53 8.99 -2.80 5.88
N GLU A 54 9.05 -4.02 6.42
CA GLU A 54 9.02 -5.27 5.67
C GLU A 54 7.73 -5.40 4.84
N CYS A 55 6.55 -5.15 5.41
CA CYS A 55 5.31 -5.16 4.62
C CYS A 55 5.34 -4.10 3.49
N ALA A 56 5.93 -2.92 3.71
CA ALA A 56 6.03 -1.88 2.68
C ALA A 56 7.01 -2.28 1.57
N THR A 57 8.12 -2.92 1.94
CA THR A 57 9.08 -3.52 1.01
C THR A 57 8.43 -4.63 0.20
N VAL A 58 7.66 -5.52 0.82
CA VAL A 58 6.90 -6.56 0.11
C VAL A 58 5.95 -5.93 -0.91
N GLY A 59 5.26 -4.84 -0.54
CA GLY A 59 4.41 -4.10 -1.47
C GLY A 59 5.17 -3.60 -2.70
N PHE A 60 6.34 -3.01 -2.51
CA PHE A 60 7.17 -2.53 -3.62
C PHE A 60 7.71 -3.68 -4.48
N VAL A 61 8.29 -4.69 -3.84
CA VAL A 61 8.97 -5.81 -4.51
C VAL A 61 7.97 -6.66 -5.29
N SER A 62 6.80 -6.94 -4.73
CA SER A 62 5.76 -7.74 -5.41
C SER A 62 5.22 -7.04 -6.65
N SER A 63 4.90 -5.74 -6.57
CA SER A 63 4.45 -4.95 -7.72
C SER A 63 5.54 -4.84 -8.79
N SER A 64 6.79 -4.56 -8.37
CA SER A 64 7.95 -4.48 -9.27
C SER A 64 8.27 -5.82 -9.94
N ALA A 65 8.08 -6.93 -9.24
CA ALA A 65 8.25 -8.27 -9.81
C ALA A 65 7.18 -8.57 -10.86
N GLY A 66 5.94 -8.09 -10.66
CA GLY A 66 4.89 -8.14 -11.67
C GLY A 66 5.31 -7.41 -12.95
N GLU A 67 5.82 -6.19 -12.81
CA GLU A 67 6.33 -5.36 -13.92
C GLU A 67 7.49 -6.04 -14.66
N PHE A 68 8.45 -6.56 -13.91
CA PHE A 68 9.58 -7.30 -14.46
C PHE A 68 9.13 -8.59 -15.18
N SER A 69 8.07 -9.22 -14.71
CA SER A 69 7.53 -10.42 -15.36
C SER A 69 6.83 -10.08 -16.68
N GLN A 70 6.25 -8.88 -16.83
CA GLN A 70 5.74 -8.39 -18.13
C GLN A 70 6.90 -8.09 -19.09
N TYR A 71 7.99 -7.51 -18.60
CA TYR A 71 9.22 -7.30 -19.39
C TYR A 71 9.78 -8.61 -19.96
N LEU A 72 9.74 -9.69 -19.16
CA LEU A 72 10.16 -11.03 -19.58
C LEU A 72 9.13 -11.75 -20.48
N GLY A 73 7.97 -11.15 -20.74
CA GLY A 73 6.89 -11.76 -21.52
C GLY A 73 6.18 -12.92 -20.82
N LEU A 74 6.31 -13.04 -19.50
CA LEU A 74 5.67 -14.11 -18.71
C LEU A 74 4.18 -13.83 -18.46
N PHE A 75 3.78 -12.56 -18.49
CA PHE A 75 2.40 -12.12 -18.32
C PHE A 75 2.03 -11.03 -19.33
N PRO A 76 0.74 -10.93 -19.71
CA PRO A 76 0.27 -9.85 -20.56
C PRO A 76 0.39 -8.50 -19.84
N GLY A 77 0.92 -7.51 -20.55
CA GLY A 77 1.11 -6.15 -20.07
C GLY A 77 2.23 -5.45 -20.84
N ASN A 78 2.37 -4.15 -20.64
CA ASN A 78 3.44 -3.36 -21.24
C ASN A 78 4.36 -2.91 -20.11
N PHE A 79 5.63 -3.30 -20.22
CA PHE A 79 6.64 -2.83 -19.29
C PHE A 79 6.76 -1.30 -19.33
N ASP A 80 6.47 -0.62 -18.22
CA ASP A 80 6.80 0.78 -18.01
C ASP A 80 7.71 0.95 -16.77
N HIS A 81 8.96 1.38 -17.03
CA HIS A 81 9.94 1.66 -16.00
C HIS A 81 9.52 2.79 -15.03
N LYS A 82 8.53 3.61 -15.39
CA LYS A 82 8.01 4.67 -14.51
C LYS A 82 7.17 4.10 -13.37
N ASP A 83 6.59 2.91 -13.56
CA ASP A 83 5.72 2.28 -12.58
C ASP A 83 6.48 1.91 -11.32
N PHE A 84 7.80 1.66 -11.41
CA PHE A 84 8.67 1.48 -10.24
C PHE A 84 8.64 2.70 -9.29
N PHE A 85 8.57 3.93 -9.83
CA PHE A 85 8.46 5.12 -8.99
C PHE A 85 7.07 5.22 -8.35
N ALA A 86 6.01 4.87 -9.09
CA ALA A 86 4.66 4.80 -8.54
C ALA A 86 4.56 3.75 -7.42
N TYR A 87 5.13 2.56 -7.63
CA TYR A 87 5.16 1.50 -6.64
C TYR A 87 5.92 1.93 -5.39
N ALA A 88 7.07 2.60 -5.55
CA ALA A 88 7.84 3.13 -4.42
C ALA A 88 7.05 4.20 -3.65
N ALA A 89 6.38 5.11 -4.35
CA ALA A 89 5.53 6.13 -3.75
C ALA A 89 4.37 5.50 -2.94
N GLY A 90 3.68 4.50 -3.50
CA GLY A 90 2.63 3.77 -2.79
C GLY A 90 3.12 3.08 -1.51
N SER A 91 4.32 2.49 -1.55
CA SER A 91 4.95 1.89 -0.37
C SER A 91 5.35 2.91 0.69
N ILE A 92 5.86 4.08 0.30
CA ILE A 92 6.18 5.18 1.22
C ILE A 92 4.91 5.73 1.87
N ILE A 93 3.85 5.96 1.09
CA ILE A 93 2.54 6.40 1.59
C ILE A 93 2.02 5.39 2.62
N SER A 94 2.11 4.10 2.31
CA SER A 94 1.68 3.02 3.20
C SER A 94 2.42 3.01 4.55
N PHE A 95 3.75 3.18 4.50
CA PHE A 95 4.56 3.30 5.71
C PHE A 95 4.22 4.57 6.50
N GLY A 96 3.92 5.67 5.81
CA GLY A 96 3.42 6.91 6.40
C GLY A 96 2.10 6.73 7.14
N ILE A 97 1.14 6.03 6.53
CA ILE A 97 -0.15 5.68 7.15
C ILE A 97 0.05 4.92 8.46
N GLU A 98 0.95 3.93 8.48
CA GLU A 98 1.25 3.18 9.71
C GLU A 98 1.83 4.08 10.80
N LYS A 99 2.81 4.93 10.46
CA LYS A 99 3.39 5.87 11.43
C LYS A 99 2.32 6.80 12.00
N PHE A 100 1.43 7.31 11.14
CA PHE A 100 0.32 8.15 11.54
C PHE A 100 -0.63 7.41 12.51
N LEU A 101 -1.05 6.20 12.17
CA LEU A 101 -1.95 5.38 13.02
C LEU A 101 -1.32 5.05 14.39
N ARG A 102 -0.01 4.76 14.43
CA ARG A 102 0.72 4.53 15.69
C ARG A 102 0.76 5.78 16.54
N HIS A 103 1.04 6.93 15.93
CA HIS A 103 1.11 8.20 16.64
C HIS A 103 -0.27 8.59 17.20
N GLN A 104 -1.34 8.47 16.41
CA GLN A 104 -2.70 8.71 16.86
C GLN A 104 -3.05 7.86 18.08
N LYS A 105 -2.77 6.55 18.04
CA LYS A 105 -3.02 5.66 19.17
C LYS A 105 -2.23 6.05 20.43
N SER A 106 -0.99 6.52 20.26
CA SER A 106 -0.18 7.01 21.39
C SER A 106 -0.80 8.25 22.02
N LEU A 107 -1.32 9.19 21.22
CA LEU A 107 -2.00 10.38 21.71
C LEU A 107 -3.31 10.04 22.43
N GLU A 108 -4.08 9.09 21.91
CA GLU A 108 -5.32 8.60 22.55
C GLU A 108 -5.02 8.00 23.94
N ASN A 109 -3.95 7.22 24.07
CA ASN A 109 -3.56 6.66 25.36
C ASN A 109 -3.15 7.75 26.37
N LEU A 110 -2.37 8.75 25.94
CA LEU A 110 -1.97 9.87 26.80
C LEU A 110 -3.17 10.71 27.25
N ALA A 111 -4.19 10.84 26.42
CA ALA A 111 -5.43 11.55 26.76
C ALA A 111 -6.31 10.77 27.76
N LEU A 112 -6.14 9.45 27.87
CA LEU A 112 -6.87 8.61 28.84
C LEU A 112 -6.16 8.49 30.19
N GLU A 113 -4.87 8.79 30.23
CA GLU A 113 -4.04 8.79 31.46
C GLU A 113 -4.13 10.11 32.25
N ASN A 114 -4.70 11.17 31.67
CA ASN A 114 -4.97 12.47 32.30
C ASN A 114 -6.46 12.68 32.58
#